data_AF-A0A318KJW6-F1
#
_entry.id   AF-A0A318KJW6-F1
#
_cell.length_a   1.000
_cell.length_b   1.000
_cell.length_c   1.000
_cell.angle_alpha   90.00
_cell.angle_beta   90.00
_cell.angle_gamma   90.00
#
_symmetry.space_group_name_H-M   'P 1'
#
loop_
_entity.id
_entity.type
_entity.pdbx_description
1 polymer ?
#
loop_
_entity_poly.entity_id
_entity_poly.type
_entity_poly.pdbx_seq_one_letter_code
_entity_poly.pdbx_strand_id
1 'polypeptide(L)' 'MESDSRLEDLRSTLSCVFEKLGAESLTEPDRVELVARAEVVQDQIDAIQDVVYDEDSRCVQTPEPSDDRLF' A
#
# COMPACT_ATOMS: atom_id res chain seq x y z
N MET A 1 5.77 -12.29 12.36
CA MET A 1 4.96 -11.05 12.20
C MET A 1 5.90 -9.85 12.16
N GLU A 2 6.81 -9.80 11.18
CA GLU A 2 7.68 -8.61 10.98
C GLU A 2 7.05 -7.64 9.98
N SER A 3 6.30 -8.17 9.01
CA SER A 3 5.48 -7.41 8.06
C SER A 3 4.42 -6.57 8.77
N ASP A 4 3.79 -7.11 9.81
CA ASP A 4 2.73 -6.45 10.57
C ASP A 4 3.26 -5.20 11.32
N SER A 5 4.38 -5.36 12.03
CA SER A 5 5.02 -4.24 12.74
C SER A 5 5.52 -3.15 11.79
N ARG A 6 6.04 -3.53 10.62
CA ARG A 6 6.45 -2.57 9.58
C ARG A 6 5.25 -1.85 8.97
N LEU A 7 4.13 -2.54 8.79
CA LEU A 7 2.89 -1.97 8.26
C LEU A 7 2.27 -0.98 9.26
N GLU A 8 2.27 -1.29 10.56
CA GLU A 8 1.88 -0.35 11.61
C GLU A 8 2.76 0.91 11.63
N ASP A 9 4.09 0.77 11.47
CA ASP A 9 5.02 1.90 11.43
C ASP A 9 4.77 2.84 10.23
N LEU A 10 4.50 2.26 9.06
CA LEU A 10 4.12 3.01 7.86
C LEU A 10 2.77 3.72 8.03
N ARG A 11 1.77 3.06 8.62
CA ARG A 11 0.47 3.69 8.94
C ARG A 11 0.62 4.84 9.94
N SER A 12 1.48 4.68 10.94
CA SER A 12 1.80 5.74 11.91
C SER A 12 2.47 6.93 11.23
N THR A 13 3.46 6.67 10.36
CA THR A 13 4.13 7.68 9.56
C THR A 13 3.15 8.42 8.65
N LEU A 14 2.25 7.70 7.98
CA LEU A 14 1.22 8.28 7.12
C LEU A 14 0.26 9.18 7.91
N SER A 15 -0.17 8.74 9.09
CA SER A 15 -1.01 9.53 9.99
C SER A 15 -0.32 10.84 10.40
N CYS A 16 0.96 10.77 10.78
CA CYS A 16 1.75 11.95 11.12
C CYS A 16 1.88 12.94 9.96
N VAL A 17 2.03 12.43 8.73
CA VAL A 17 2.06 13.28 7.52
C VAL A 17 0.72 13.99 7.30
N PHE A 18 -0.41 13.30 7.49
CA PHE A 18 -1.73 13.92 7.38
C PHE A 18 -2.04 14.94 8.48
N GLU A 19 -1.60 14.67 9.71
CA GLU A 19 -1.68 15.63 10.81
C GLU A 19 -0.90 16.90 10.50
N LYS A 20 0.33 16.77 9.97
CA LYS A 20 1.13 17.90 9.50
C LYS A 20 0.44 18.65 8.35
N LEU A 21 -0.10 17.94 7.36
CA LEU A 21 -0.84 18.49 6.22
C LEU A 21 -2.06 19.34 6.64
N GLY A 22 -2.66 19.04 7.80
CA GLY A 22 -3.76 19.81 8.39
C GLY A 22 -3.32 21.03 9.20
N ALA A 23 -2.02 21.27 9.37
CA ALA A 23 -1.53 22.41 10.12
C ALA A 23 -1.80 23.73 9.38
N GLU A 24 -2.42 24.69 10.06
CA GLU A 24 -2.77 26.01 9.49
C GLU A 24 -1.55 26.82 9.02
N SER A 25 -0.37 26.52 9.55
CA SER A 25 0.90 27.19 9.22
C SER A 25 1.64 26.57 8.02
N LEU A 26 1.06 25.58 7.33
CA LEU A 26 1.77 24.84 6.30
C LEU A 26 1.85 25.63 4.98
N THR A 27 3.04 25.71 4.39
CA THR A 27 3.25 26.42 3.12
C THR A 27 2.95 25.49 1.93
N GLU A 28 2.54 26.05 0.77
CA GLU A 28 2.31 25.29 -0.46
C GLU A 28 3.43 24.31 -0.86
N PRO A 29 4.73 24.68 -0.85
CA PRO A 29 5.80 23.75 -1.19
C PRO A 29 5.92 22.59 -0.18
N ASP A 30 5.75 22.88 1.11
CA ASP A 30 5.77 21.87 2.18
C ASP A 30 4.58 20.91 2.05
N ARG A 31 3.43 21.42 1.60
CA ARG A 31 2.23 20.64 1.29
C ARG A 31 2.48 19.63 0.17
N VAL A 32 3.11 20.08 -0.91
CA VAL A 32 3.41 19.22 -2.07
C VAL A 32 4.41 18.14 -1.69
N GLU A 33 5.45 18.48 -0.93
CA GLU A 33 6.43 17.51 -0.43
C GLU A 33 5.80 16.46 0.49
N LEU A 34 4.94 16.90 1.43
CA LEU A 34 4.22 15.99 2.33
C LEU A 34 3.24 15.09 1.58
N VAL A 35 2.56 15.58 0.55
CA VAL A 35 1.70 14.75 -0.32
C VAL A 35 2.51 13.72 -1.09
N ALA A 36 3.65 14.11 -1.67
CA ALA A 36 4.55 13.17 -2.36
C ALA A 36 5.07 12.10 -1.39
N ARG A 37 5.40 12.48 -0.15
CA ARG A 37 5.80 11.53 0.89
C ARG A 37 4.66 10.59 1.29
N ALA A 38 3.42 11.10 1.38
CA ALA A 38 2.24 10.27 1.67
C ALA A 38 2.00 9.22 0.57
N GLU A 39 2.18 9.61 -0.71
CA GLU A 39 2.06 8.70 -1.86
C GLU A 39 3.07 7.55 -1.78
N VAL A 40 4.35 7.85 -1.51
CA VAL A 40 5.39 6.82 -1.36
C VAL A 40 5.10 5.87 -0.18
N VAL A 41 4.59 6.39 0.93
CA VAL A 41 4.24 5.56 2.08
C VAL A 41 3.02 4.68 1.78
N GLN A 42 2.04 5.17 1.02
CA GLN A 42 0.92 4.35 0.55
C GLN A 42 1.36 3.24 -0.40
N ASP A 43 2.25 3.53 -1.34
CA ASP A 43 2.83 2.54 -2.25
C ASP A 43 3.57 1.42 -1.48
N GLN A 44 4.32 1.78 -0.43
CA GLN A 44 4.97 0.80 0.44
C GLN A 44 3.98 -0.05 1.24
N ILE A 45 2.88 0.54 1.71
CA ILE A 45 1.81 -0.19 2.41
C ILE A 45 1.12 -1.15 1.44
N ASP A 46 0.87 -0.72 0.20
CA ASP A 46 0.27 -1.52 -0.85
C ASP A 46 1.17 -2.70 -1.23
N ALA A 47 2.47 -2.46 -1.46
CA ALA A 47 3.44 -3.51 -1.76
C ALA A 47 3.57 -4.56 -0.64
N ILE A 48 3.48 -4.17 0.63
CA ILE A 48 3.49 -5.13 1.75
C ILE A 48 2.19 -5.92 1.78
N GLN A 49 1.05 -5.28 1.52
CA GLN A 49 -0.24 -5.97 1.45
C GLN A 49 -0.30 -6.92 0.25
N ASP A 50 0.17 -6.51 -0.92
CA ASP A 50 0.24 -7.34 -2.13
C ASP A 50 1.04 -8.61 -1.89
N VAL A 51 2.20 -8.52 -1.25
CA VAL A 51 3.00 -9.69 -0.87
C VAL A 51 2.27 -10.60 0.14
N VAL A 52 1.50 -10.02 1.08
CA VAL A 52 0.68 -10.79 2.02
C VAL A 52 -0.51 -11.46 1.33
N TYR A 53 -1.11 -10.81 0.33
CA TYR A 53 -2.20 -11.37 -0.47
C TYR A 53 -1.69 -12.43 -1.47
N ASP A 54 -0.50 -12.30 -2.04
CA ASP A 54 0.11 -13.28 -2.97
C ASP A 54 0.46 -14.60 -2.28
N GLU A 55 0.84 -14.55 -1.00
CA GLU A 55 1.12 -15.76 -0.21
C GLU A 55 -0.15 -16.60 0.09
N ASP A 56 -1.32 -15.96 0.16
CA ASP A 56 -2.63 -16.64 0.21
C ASP A 56 -3.18 -16.98 -1.21
N SER A 57 -2.78 -16.21 -2.22
CA SER A 57 -3.27 -16.34 -3.60
C SER A 57 -2.49 -17.34 -4.47
N ARG A 58 -1.34 -17.85 -4.02
CA ARG A 58 -0.72 -19.04 -4.64
C ARG A 58 -1.59 -20.30 -4.55
N CYS A 59 -2.73 -20.26 -3.82
CA CYS A 59 -3.78 -21.29 -3.85
C CYS A 59 -4.97 -20.97 -4.77
N VAL A 60 -4.99 -19.81 -5.43
CA VAL A 60 -5.93 -19.53 -6.52
C VAL A 60 -5.14 -19.65 -7.82
N GLN A 61 -4.83 -20.91 -8.16
CA GLN A 61 -4.73 -21.29 -9.56
C GLN A 61 -6.00 -20.77 -10.22
N THR A 62 -5.84 -19.82 -11.13
CA THR A 62 -6.85 -19.45 -12.11
C THR A 62 -7.52 -20.72 -12.58
N PRO A 63 -8.87 -20.86 -12.49
CA PRO A 63 -9.52 -22.00 -13.10
C PRO A 63 -9.17 -21.96 -14.58
N GLU A 64 -8.46 -22.99 -15.04
CA GLU A 64 -8.26 -23.25 -16.46
C GLU A 64 -9.57 -22.96 -17.18
N PRO A 65 -9.62 -22.03 -18.15
CA PRO A 65 -10.70 -22.09 -19.12
C PRO A 65 -10.50 -23.39 -19.88
N SER A 66 -11.26 -24.39 -19.45
CA SER A 66 -11.57 -25.59 -20.23
C SER A 66 -11.99 -25.15 -21.62
N ASP A 67 -11.11 -25.25 -22.60
CA ASP A 67 -11.50 -25.30 -24.00
C ASP A 67 -10.49 -26.15 -24.79
N ASP A 68 -10.28 -27.38 -24.32
CA ASP A 68 -9.75 -28.46 -25.13
C ASP A 68 -10.89 -29.47 -25.35
N ARG A 69 -11.71 -29.22 -26.39
CA ARG A 69 -12.53 -30.24 -27.07
C ARG A 69 -13.01 -29.74 -28.44
N LEU A 70 -12.04 -29.57 -29.33
CA LEU A 70 -12.26 -29.68 -30.77
C LEU A 70 -12.40 -31.16 -31.15
N PHE A 71 -13.56 -31.77 -30.93
CA PHE A 71 -13.97 -33.03 -31.56
C PHE A 71 -15.49 -33.09 -31.75
#